data_AF-A0A351ESJ7-F1
#
_entry.id   AF-A0A351ESJ7-F1
#
_cell.length_a   1.000
_cell.length_b   1.000
_cell.length_c   1.000
_cell.angle_alpha   90.00
_cell.angle_beta   90.00
_cell.angle_gamma   90.00
#
_symmetry.space_group_name_H-M   'P 1'
#
loop_
_entity.id
_entity.type
_entity.pdbx_description
1 polymer ?
#
loop_
_entity_poly.entity_id
_entity_poly.type
_entity_poly.pdbx_seq_one_letter_code
_entity_poly.pdbx_strand_id
1 'polypeptide(L)'
;MASPLTTNTPPASVERRRHGPRTRWILAAILLLAFVLRAWNLDWDRGTHLQPDERFWSDVAANVENPDEWRWSEVLDPEKSTLNPRVYKPNYVYGTLPLWASEAAAGVLMTDTMSWAVGMIDSVGIDVARNEPAAEPIGNRLR
;
A
#
# COMPACT_ATOMS: atom_id res chain seq x y z
N MET A 1 -32.51 -41.26 43.10
CA MET A 1 -32.68 -39.90 42.54
C MET A 1 -31.43 -39.11 42.88
N ALA A 2 -30.56 -38.86 41.91
CA ALA A 2 -29.37 -38.02 42.08
C ALA A 2 -29.66 -36.65 41.44
N SER A 3 -29.62 -35.58 42.24
CA SER A 3 -29.81 -34.22 41.75
C SER A 3 -28.53 -33.74 41.04
N PRO A 4 -28.61 -33.12 39.85
CA PRO A 4 -27.44 -32.57 39.19
C PRO A 4 -26.94 -31.32 39.92
N LEU A 5 -25.63 -31.28 40.20
CA LEU A 5 -24.94 -30.12 40.74
C LEU A 5 -24.89 -29.02 39.66
N THR A 6 -25.73 -27.99 39.80
CA THR A 6 -25.64 -26.78 38.98
C THR A 6 -24.51 -25.91 39.52
N THR A 7 -23.37 -25.91 38.84
CA THR A 7 -22.28 -24.98 39.14
C THR A 7 -22.59 -23.63 38.50
N ASN A 8 -23.24 -22.74 39.26
CA ASN A 8 -23.42 -21.33 38.89
C ASN A 8 -22.09 -20.56 39.05
N THR A 9 -21.09 -20.88 38.24
CA THR A 9 -19.87 -20.07 38.16
C THR A 9 -20.14 -18.94 37.16
N PRO A 10 -20.21 -17.66 37.60
CA PRO A 10 -20.33 -16.56 36.65
C PRO A 10 -19.11 -16.57 35.71
N PRO A 11 -19.28 -16.29 34.41
CA PRO A 11 -18.15 -16.19 33.50
C PRO A 11 -17.20 -15.11 34.02
N ALA A 12 -15.91 -15.46 34.16
CA ALA A 12 -14.88 -14.52 34.59
C ALA A 12 -14.96 -13.25 33.72
N SER A 13 -15.12 -12.09 34.36
CA SER A 13 -15.11 -10.81 33.67
C SER A 13 -13.73 -10.59 33.06
N VAL A 14 -13.64 -10.65 31.73
CA VAL A 14 -12.40 -10.32 31.01
C VAL A 14 -12.19 -8.80 31.15
N GLU A 15 -11.37 -8.41 32.12
CA GLU A 15 -10.93 -7.03 32.26
C GLU A 15 -10.10 -6.63 31.04
N ARG A 16 -10.66 -5.81 30.15
CA ARG A 16 -9.92 -5.21 29.04
C ARG A 16 -8.93 -4.18 29.60
N ARG A 17 -7.67 -4.58 29.79
CA ARG A 17 -6.58 -3.63 30.07
C ARG A 17 -6.50 -2.61 28.94
N ARG A 18 -6.83 -1.36 29.23
CA ARG A 18 -6.60 -0.24 28.31
C ARG A 18 -5.12 0.12 28.38
N HIS A 19 -4.41 -0.01 27.28
CA HIS A 19 -3.04 0.48 27.17
C HIS A 19 -3.03 2.01 27.30
N GLY A 20 -2.13 2.52 28.14
CA GLY A 20 -1.94 3.97 28.33
C GLY A 20 -1.39 4.65 27.07
N PRO A 21 -1.46 6.00 27.00
CA PRO A 21 -1.02 6.75 25.83
C PRO A 21 0.46 6.52 25.48
N ARG A 22 1.32 6.28 26.50
CA ARG A 22 2.75 5.97 26.30
C ARG A 22 2.97 4.71 25.47
N THR A 23 2.22 3.65 25.74
CA THR A 23 2.30 2.40 24.97
C THR A 23 1.93 2.63 23.51
N ARG A 24 0.94 3.50 23.24
CA ARG A 24 0.53 3.84 21.87
C ARG A 24 1.63 4.59 21.12
N TRP A 25 2.28 5.56 21.78
CA TRP A 25 3.40 6.31 21.19
C TRP A 25 4.62 5.42 20.92
N ILE A 26 4.96 4.54 21.86
CA ILE A 26 6.05 3.57 21.65
C ILE A 26 5.71 2.65 20.48
N LEU A 27 4.48 2.13 20.41
CA LEU A 27 4.05 1.30 19.29
C LEU A 27 4.13 2.08 17.96
N ALA A 28 3.66 3.33 17.93
CA ALA A 28 3.75 4.17 16.74
C ALA A 28 5.22 4.39 16.31
N ALA A 29 6.13 4.62 17.25
CA ALA A 29 7.56 4.76 16.95
C ALA A 29 8.16 3.47 16.40
N ILE A 30 7.79 2.31 16.96
CA ILE A 30 8.24 0.99 16.46
C ILE A 30 7.72 0.75 15.04
N LEU A 31 6.44 1.03 14.77
CA LEU A 31 5.86 0.88 13.43
C LEU A 31 6.51 1.82 12.42
N LEU A 32 6.79 3.07 12.81
CA LEU A 32 7.48 4.03 11.96
C LEU A 32 8.91 3.57 11.65
N LEU A 33 9.66 3.10 12.66
CA LEU A 33 11.01 2.58 12.46
C LEU A 33 11.01 1.35 11.55
N ALA A 34 10.10 0.40 11.78
CA ALA A 34 9.96 -0.79 10.96
C ALA A 34 9.63 -0.44 9.50
N PHE A 35 8.75 0.56 9.29
CA PHE A 35 8.43 1.07 7.96
C PHE A 35 9.66 1.68 7.28
N VAL A 36 10.38 2.57 7.98
CA VAL A 36 11.60 3.21 7.45
C VAL A 36 12.61 2.14 7.06
N LEU A 37 12.90 1.16 7.92
CA LEU A 37 13.84 0.08 7.58
C LEU A 37 13.37 -0.77 6.39
N ARG A 38 12.06 -0.97 6.23
CA ARG A 38 11.49 -1.76 5.13
C ARG A 38 11.50 -1.02 3.79
N ALA A 39 11.36 0.30 3.84
CA ALA A 39 11.32 1.18 2.67
C ALA A 39 12.66 1.85 2.39
N TRP A 40 13.67 1.65 3.23
CA TRP A 40 15.01 2.21 3.04
C TRP A 40 15.61 1.70 1.73
N ASN A 41 16.03 2.64 0.88
CA ASN A 41 16.58 2.38 -0.44
C ASN A 41 15.62 1.52 -1.29
N LEU A 42 14.42 2.04 -1.56
CA LEU A 42 13.37 1.29 -2.23
C LEU A 42 13.79 0.78 -3.63
N ASP A 43 14.64 1.53 -4.34
CA ASP A 43 15.22 1.15 -5.65
C ASP A 43 16.48 0.26 -5.52
N TRP A 44 16.55 -0.59 -4.49
CA TRP A 44 17.70 -1.46 -4.24
C TRP A 44 17.98 -2.46 -5.38
N ASP A 45 16.96 -2.83 -6.16
CA ASP A 45 17.08 -3.71 -7.33
C ASP A 45 17.29 -2.94 -8.65
N ARG A 46 17.33 -1.60 -8.62
CA ARG A 46 17.45 -0.71 -9.78
C ARG A 46 16.39 -0.96 -10.86
N GLY A 47 15.18 -1.35 -10.46
CA GLY A 47 14.07 -1.66 -11.36
C GLY A 47 14.28 -2.91 -12.21
N THR A 48 15.17 -3.82 -11.80
CA THR A 48 15.44 -5.06 -12.55
C THR A 48 14.37 -6.13 -12.34
N HIS A 49 13.48 -5.98 -11.35
CA HIS A 49 12.35 -6.87 -11.07
C HIS A 49 12.79 -8.34 -11.03
N LEU A 50 13.81 -8.63 -10.22
CA LEU A 50 14.48 -9.94 -10.18
C LEU A 50 13.56 -11.06 -9.70
N GLN A 51 12.54 -10.73 -8.90
CA GLN A 51 11.57 -11.70 -8.40
C GLN A 51 10.41 -11.86 -9.40
N PRO A 52 10.06 -13.10 -9.79
CA PRO A 52 9.08 -13.35 -10.84
C PRO A 52 7.65 -12.90 -10.48
N ASP A 53 7.32 -12.91 -9.19
CA ASP A 53 6.06 -12.42 -8.64
C ASP A 53 5.99 -10.89 -8.61
N GLU A 54 7.08 -10.21 -8.23
CA GLU A 54 7.17 -8.74 -8.33
C GLU A 54 7.05 -8.29 -9.79
N ARG A 55 7.77 -8.96 -10.70
CA ARG A 55 7.66 -8.68 -12.14
C ARG A 55 6.25 -8.92 -12.68
N PHE A 56 5.58 -9.98 -12.24
CA PHE A 56 4.20 -10.24 -12.62
C PHE A 56 3.28 -9.10 -12.17
N TRP A 57 3.48 -8.60 -10.95
CA TRP A 57 2.69 -7.51 -10.40
C TRP A 57 2.93 -6.19 -11.15
N SER A 58 4.20 -5.84 -11.40
CA SER A 58 4.56 -4.64 -12.17
C SER A 58 4.09 -4.71 -13.62
N ASP A 59 4.16 -5.87 -14.28
CA ASP A 59 3.61 -6.08 -15.62
C ASP A 59 2.10 -5.86 -15.63
N VAL A 60 1.38 -6.43 -14.66
CA VAL A 60 -0.06 -6.21 -14.53
C VAL A 60 -0.37 -4.72 -14.31
N ALA A 61 0.34 -4.06 -13.41
CA ALA A 61 0.16 -2.65 -13.11
C ALA A 61 0.37 -1.77 -14.34
N ALA A 62 1.43 -2.04 -15.11
CA ALA A 62 1.76 -1.29 -16.32
C ALA A 62 0.74 -1.43 -17.46
N ASN A 63 -0.05 -2.50 -17.48
CA ASN A 63 -1.11 -2.71 -18.47
C ASN A 63 -2.47 -2.14 -18.03
N VAL A 64 -2.62 -1.77 -16.76
CA VAL A 64 -3.87 -1.18 -16.27
C VAL A 64 -3.86 0.31 -16.61
N GLU A 65 -4.79 0.70 -17.46
CA GLU A 65 -4.90 2.05 -17.98
C GLU A 65 -6.15 2.75 -17.45
N ASN A 66 -6.01 4.03 -17.15
CA ASN A 66 -7.14 4.88 -16.86
C ASN A 66 -8.00 5.03 -18.13
N PRO A 67 -9.33 4.95 -18.03
CA PRO A 67 -10.20 5.11 -19.19
C PRO A 67 -10.11 6.54 -19.73
N ASP A 68 -10.14 6.68 -21.06
CA ASP A 68 -10.11 7.97 -21.75
C ASP A 68 -11.27 8.89 -21.32
N GLU A 69 -12.43 8.29 -21.05
CA GLU A 69 -13.61 8.98 -20.53
C GLU A 69 -14.07 8.33 -19.22
N TRP A 70 -14.24 9.14 -18.17
CA TRP A 70 -14.63 8.63 -16.86
C TRP A 70 -16.12 8.27 -16.80
N ARG A 71 -16.44 7.00 -17.05
CA ARG A 71 -17.80 6.44 -16.98
C ARG A 71 -17.89 5.37 -15.91
N TRP A 72 -18.56 5.68 -14.80
CA TRP A 72 -18.73 4.75 -13.67
C TRP A 72 -19.33 3.39 -14.07
N SER A 73 -20.22 3.37 -15.07
CA SER A 73 -20.81 2.13 -15.58
C SER A 73 -19.82 1.20 -16.25
N GLU A 74 -18.75 1.74 -16.85
CA GLU A 74 -17.70 0.96 -17.53
C GLU A 74 -16.58 0.58 -16.55
N VAL A 75 -16.23 1.47 -15.62
CA VAL A 75 -15.24 1.20 -14.56
C VAL A 75 -15.68 0.06 -13.64
N LEU A 76 -16.97 -0.02 -13.34
CA LEU A 76 -17.55 -1.05 -12.47
C LEU A 76 -17.94 -2.33 -13.23
N ASP A 77 -17.81 -2.37 -14.55
CA ASP A 77 -18.04 -3.57 -15.35
C ASP A 77 -16.81 -4.49 -15.26
N PRO A 78 -16.89 -5.64 -14.57
CA PRO A 78 -15.74 -6.52 -14.39
C PRO A 78 -15.25 -7.13 -15.70
N GLU A 79 -16.05 -7.20 -16.76
CA GLU A 79 -15.65 -7.84 -18.02
C GLU A 79 -14.95 -6.85 -18.98
N LYS A 80 -15.26 -5.56 -18.87
CA LYS A 80 -14.82 -4.53 -19.83
C LYS A 80 -13.94 -3.44 -19.24
N SER A 81 -13.93 -3.30 -17.91
CA SER A 81 -13.19 -2.23 -17.25
C SER A 81 -11.70 -2.35 -17.53
N THR A 82 -11.11 -1.31 -18.14
CA THR A 82 -9.66 -1.17 -18.33
C THR A 82 -8.92 -1.11 -16.98
N LEU A 83 -9.64 -0.76 -15.91
CA LEU A 83 -9.14 -0.74 -14.54
C LEU A 83 -9.21 -2.11 -13.85
N ASN A 84 -9.73 -3.15 -14.51
CA ASN A 84 -9.71 -4.51 -14.00
C ASN A 84 -8.50 -5.31 -14.53
N PRO A 85 -7.53 -5.66 -13.66
CA PRO A 85 -6.35 -6.45 -14.03
C PRO A 85 -6.66 -7.77 -14.74
N ARG A 86 -7.82 -8.37 -14.43
CA ARG A 86 -8.21 -9.67 -14.97
C ARG A 86 -8.57 -9.63 -16.46
N VAL A 87 -8.81 -8.45 -17.02
CA VAL A 87 -9.02 -8.27 -18.47
C VAL A 87 -7.73 -8.57 -19.24
N TYR A 88 -6.56 -8.18 -18.70
CA TYR A 88 -5.26 -8.41 -19.32
C TYR A 88 -4.59 -9.70 -18.85
N LYS A 89 -4.73 -10.02 -17.56
CA LYS A 89 -4.15 -11.20 -16.92
C LYS A 89 -5.21 -11.95 -16.12
N PRO A 90 -5.93 -12.92 -16.71
CA PRO A 90 -7.00 -13.65 -16.04
C PRO A 90 -6.58 -14.34 -14.73
N ASN A 91 -5.30 -14.72 -14.60
CA ASN A 91 -4.74 -15.38 -13.43
C ASN A 91 -4.39 -14.43 -12.27
N TYR A 92 -4.75 -13.14 -12.35
CA TYR A 92 -4.46 -12.18 -11.29
C TYR A 92 -5.36 -12.39 -10.06
N VAL A 93 -4.74 -12.73 -8.93
CA VAL A 93 -5.43 -13.17 -7.69
C VAL A 93 -5.54 -12.08 -6.62
N TYR A 94 -4.75 -11.01 -6.71
CA TYR A 94 -4.64 -10.01 -5.64
C TYR A 94 -5.83 -9.04 -5.56
N GLY A 95 -6.71 -9.03 -6.57
CA GLY A 95 -7.87 -8.14 -6.64
C GLY A 95 -7.53 -6.71 -7.09
N THR A 96 -8.54 -5.97 -7.52
CA THR A 96 -8.39 -4.60 -8.07
C THR A 96 -7.97 -3.58 -7.01
N LEU A 97 -8.48 -3.73 -5.78
CA LEU A 97 -8.31 -2.74 -4.71
C LEU A 97 -6.85 -2.41 -4.38
N PRO A 98 -5.97 -3.39 -4.13
CA PRO A 98 -4.56 -3.10 -3.87
C PRO A 98 -3.89 -2.33 -5.00
N LEU A 99 -4.24 -2.64 -6.25
CA LEU A 99 -3.68 -1.98 -7.43
C LEU A 99 -4.17 -0.53 -7.56
N TRP A 100 -5.47 -0.31 -7.37
CA TRP A 100 -6.03 1.04 -7.38
C TRP A 100 -5.47 1.91 -6.26
N ALA A 101 -5.29 1.32 -5.07
CA ALA A 101 -4.73 2.02 -3.94
C ALA A 101 -3.27 2.43 -4.19
N SER A 102 -2.44 1.56 -4.79
CA SER A 102 -1.06 1.90 -5.14
C SER A 102 -0.99 2.98 -6.21
N GLU A 103 -1.83 2.88 -7.25
CA GLU A 103 -1.84 3.86 -8.35
C GLU A 103 -2.33 5.23 -7.88
N ALA A 104 -3.39 5.27 -7.08
CA ALA A 104 -3.88 6.50 -6.48
C ALA A 104 -2.85 7.13 -5.54
N ALA A 105 -2.17 6.32 -4.72
CA ALA A 105 -1.11 6.81 -3.84
C ALA A 105 0.06 7.38 -4.64
N ALA A 106 0.46 6.70 -5.72
CA ALA A 106 1.48 7.18 -6.64
C ALA A 106 1.07 8.52 -7.26
N GLY A 107 -0.12 8.62 -7.86
CA GLY A 107 -0.60 9.87 -8.47
C GLY A 107 -0.68 11.05 -7.49
N VAL A 108 -1.07 10.81 -6.23
CA VAL A 108 -1.06 11.84 -5.19
C VAL A 108 0.36 12.28 -4.83
N LEU A 109 1.30 11.34 -4.68
CA LEU A 109 2.70 11.64 -4.36
C LEU A 109 3.44 12.31 -5.53
N MET A 110 3.07 11.99 -6.77
CA MET A 110 3.66 12.52 -8.00
C MET A 110 3.18 13.94 -8.35
N THR A 111 2.21 14.48 -7.61
CA THR A 111 1.75 15.86 -7.83
C THR A 111 2.75 16.87 -7.25
N ASP A 112 2.97 17.99 -7.94
CA ASP A 112 3.84 19.09 -7.47
C ASP A 112 3.53 19.57 -6.04
N THR A 113 2.25 19.53 -5.65
CA THR A 113 1.77 19.88 -4.30
C THR A 113 2.36 19.00 -3.21
N MET A 114 2.77 17.78 -3.54
CA MET A 114 3.32 16.78 -2.62
C MET A 114 4.85 16.66 -2.72
N SER A 115 5.49 17.43 -3.61
CA SER A 115 6.94 17.40 -3.83
C SER A 115 7.76 17.66 -2.56
N TRP A 116 7.28 18.52 -1.66
CA TRP A 116 7.90 18.76 -0.36
C TRP A 116 7.91 17.50 0.54
N ALA A 117 6.82 16.72 0.50
CA ALA A 117 6.69 15.51 1.30
C ALA A 117 7.59 14.41 0.73
N VAL A 118 7.62 14.27 -0.60
CA VAL A 118 8.56 13.37 -1.29
C VAL A 118 10.00 13.74 -0.96
N GLY A 119 10.36 15.02 -1.00
CA GLY A 119 11.71 15.47 -0.62
C GLY A 119 12.07 15.14 0.84
N MET A 120 11.11 15.24 1.77
CA MET A 120 11.35 14.80 3.15
C MET A 120 11.50 13.28 3.26
N ILE A 121 10.69 12.51 2.55
CA ILE A 121 10.78 11.03 2.54
C ILE A 121 12.13 10.57 1.97
N ASP A 122 12.58 11.19 0.88
CA ASP A 122 13.87 10.91 0.25
C ASP A 122 15.04 11.33 1.13
N SER A 123 14.90 12.39 1.94
CA SER A 123 15.93 12.79 2.91
C SER A 123 16.19 11.73 3.99
N VAL A 124 15.21 10.86 4.25
CA VAL A 124 15.34 9.71 5.15
C VAL A 124 15.88 8.48 4.39
N GLY A 125 16.18 8.59 3.10
CA GLY A 125 16.77 7.51 2.30
C GLY A 125 15.76 6.50 1.75
N ILE A 126 14.48 6.85 1.65
CA ILE A 126 13.43 5.96 1.13
C ILE A 126 13.42 5.92 -0.43
N ASP A 127 13.96 6.95 -1.09
CA ASP A 127 14.22 6.98 -2.55
C ASP A 127 12.96 6.76 -3.41
N VAL A 128 11.99 7.66 -3.27
CA VAL A 128 10.71 7.66 -3.99
C VAL A 128 10.82 8.32 -5.37
N ALA A 129 11.56 9.43 -5.49
CA ALA A 129 11.78 10.11 -6.76
C ALA A 129 12.96 9.50 -7.54
N ARG A 130 13.01 9.68 -8.87
CA ARG A 130 14.19 9.22 -9.63
C ARG A 130 15.44 9.99 -9.21
N ASN A 131 16.54 9.26 -9.08
CA ASN A 131 17.86 9.85 -8.83
C ASN A 131 18.46 10.52 -10.07
N GLU A 132 17.97 10.22 -11.29
CA GLU A 132 18.48 10.80 -12.53
C GLU A 132 17.40 11.35 -13.47
N PRO A 133 17.64 12.56 -14.06
CA PRO A 133 18.83 13.40 -13.89
C PRO A 133 18.83 14.16 -12.55
N ALA A 134 19.89 14.06 -11.75
CA ALA A 134 19.96 14.69 -10.41
C ALA A 134 19.82 16.23 -10.41
N ALA A 135 19.97 16.86 -11.59
CA ALA A 135 19.86 18.30 -11.79
C ALA A 135 18.41 18.82 -11.94
N GLU A 136 17.43 17.93 -12.11
CA GLU A 136 16.02 18.30 -12.30
C GLU A 136 15.33 18.55 -10.94
N PRO A 137 14.41 19.54 -10.84
CA PRO A 137 13.55 19.71 -9.68
C PRO A 137 12.80 18.40 -9.34
N ILE A 138 12.50 18.15 -8.05
CA ILE A 138 11.81 16.92 -7.63
C ILE A 138 10.52 16.72 -8.43
N GLY A 139 9.73 17.78 -8.66
CA GLY A 139 8.50 17.72 -9.47
C GLY A 139 8.69 17.11 -10.87
N ASN A 140 9.85 17.33 -11.50
CA ASN A 140 10.18 16.76 -12.81
C ASN A 140 10.77 15.34 -12.74
N ARG A 141 11.13 14.87 -11.54
CA ARG A 141 11.69 13.53 -11.27
C ARG A 141 10.70 12.55 -10.67
N LEU A 142 9.50 13.04 -10.32
CA LEU A 142 8.36 12.19 -9.99
C LEU A 142 8.02 11.37 -11.24
N ARG A 143 7.78 10.06 -11.05
CA ARG A 143 7.49 9.13 -12.15
C ARG A 143 6.17 9.47 -12.84
#